data_AF-X6L951-F1
#
_entry.id   AF-X6L951-F1
#
_cell.length_a   1.000
_cell.length_b   1.000
_cell.length_c   1.000
_cell.angle_alpha   90.00
_cell.angle_beta   90.00
_cell.angle_gamma   90.00
#
_symmetry.space_group_name_H-M   'P 1'
#
loop_
_entity.id
_entity.type
_entity.pdbx_description
1 polymer ?
#
loop_
_entity_poly.entity_id
_entity_poly.type
_entity_poly.pdbx_seq_one_letter_code
_entity_poly.pdbx_strand_id
1 'polypeptide(L)'
;MRWIKQDILIEKQEKEQKLNIINQDYIFDNMLLKGFKDLNDKLQKLIEEDQRWIENEWNELGKKWSKWNSQEIAIFIGHILKCEKSKLNQFYDIIKKKKIDGMSLLKMSKNDLMTILNFEIFSN
;
A
#
# COMPACT_ATOMS: atom_id res chain seq x y z
N MET A 1 -9.87 -73.32 7.77
CA MET A 1 -9.41 -72.59 8.98
C MET A 1 -8.06 -71.87 8.80
N ARG A 2 -7.06 -72.44 8.10
CA ARG A 2 -5.75 -71.79 7.85
C ARG A 2 -5.83 -70.53 6.98
N TRP A 3 -6.59 -70.58 5.88
CA TRP A 3 -6.79 -69.45 4.95
C TRP A 3 -7.45 -68.23 5.62
N ILE A 4 -8.50 -68.44 6.40
CA ILE A 4 -9.16 -67.37 7.19
C ILE A 4 -8.18 -66.64 8.11
N LYS A 5 -7.24 -67.35 8.74
CA LYS A 5 -6.21 -66.72 9.59
C LYS A 5 -5.20 -65.90 8.79
N GLN A 6 -4.91 -66.30 7.55
CA GLN A 6 -4.03 -65.55 6.65
C GLN A 6 -4.70 -64.28 6.15
N ASP A 7 -5.98 -64.35 5.76
CA ASP A 7 -6.74 -63.18 5.31
C ASP A 7 -6.84 -62.12 6.42
N ILE A 8 -7.15 -62.54 7.66
CA ILE A 8 -7.18 -61.65 8.83
C ILE A 8 -5.81 -60.98 9.07
N LEU A 9 -4.71 -61.70 8.85
CA LEU A 9 -3.37 -61.16 9.03
C LEU A 9 -3.02 -60.12 7.96
N ILE A 10 -3.39 -60.38 6.71
CA ILE A 10 -3.20 -59.45 5.59
C ILE A 10 -4.01 -58.18 5.82
N GLU A 11 -5.30 -58.30 6.17
CA GLU A 11 -6.13 -57.14 6.48
C GLU A 11 -5.56 -56.29 7.63
N LYS A 12 -5.00 -56.94 8.65
CA LYS A 12 -4.37 -56.24 9.77
C LYS A 12 -3.14 -55.45 9.31
N GLN A 13 -2.28 -56.05 8.49
CA GLN A 13 -1.09 -55.38 7.94
C GLN A 13 -1.46 -54.21 7.03
N GLU A 14 -2.47 -54.36 6.17
CA GLU A 14 -2.95 -53.27 5.32
C GLU A 14 -3.51 -52.10 6.13
N LYS A 15 -4.27 -52.39 7.20
CA LYS A 15 -4.80 -51.35 8.10
C LYS A 15 -3.67 -50.61 8.82
N GLU A 16 -2.63 -51.31 9.25
CA GLU A 16 -1.48 -50.73 9.92
C GLU A 16 -0.66 -49.85 8.97
N GLN A 17 -0.47 -50.26 7.72
CA GLN A 17 0.15 -49.44 6.68
C GLN A 17 -0.66 -48.16 6.40
N LYS A 18 -1.98 -48.28 6.25
CA LYS A 18 -2.87 -47.13 6.06
C LYS A 18 -2.79 -46.16 7.23
N LEU A 19 -2.76 -46.68 8.46
CA LEU A 19 -2.64 -45.85 9.66
C LEU A 19 -1.30 -45.10 9.70
N ASN A 20 -0.21 -45.75 9.31
CA ASN A 20 1.09 -45.08 9.23
C ASN A 20 1.12 -43.96 8.19
N ILE A 21 0.50 -44.16 7.02
CA ILE A 21 0.37 -43.11 5.99
C ILE A 21 -0.41 -41.92 6.56
N ILE A 22 -1.57 -42.18 7.17
CA ILE A 22 -2.40 -41.12 7.79
C ILE A 22 -1.60 -40.34 8.85
N ASN A 23 -0.82 -41.03 9.68
CA ASN A 23 0.01 -40.37 10.69
C ASN A 23 1.12 -39.52 10.07
N GLN A 24 1.74 -39.98 8.98
CA GLN A 24 2.75 -39.21 8.26
C GLN A 24 2.14 -37.96 7.62
N ASP A 25 1.00 -38.09 6.98
CA ASP A 25 0.25 -36.98 6.38
C ASP A 25 -0.13 -35.96 7.46
N TYR A 26 -0.65 -36.42 8.61
CA TYR A 26 -0.98 -35.55 9.75
C TYR A 26 0.24 -34.78 10.28
N ILE A 27 1.41 -35.41 10.39
CA ILE A 27 2.63 -34.74 10.83
C ILE A 27 3.06 -33.69 9.81
N PHE A 28 3.01 -34.04 8.52
CA PHE A 28 3.38 -33.14 7.43
C PHE A 28 2.45 -31.93 7.36
N ASP A 29 1.14 -32.13 7.43
CA ASP A 29 0.14 -31.07 7.43
C ASP A 29 0.35 -30.09 8.58
N ASN A 30 0.63 -30.59 9.80
CA ASN A 30 0.94 -29.73 10.94
C ASN A 30 2.22 -28.93 10.75
N MET A 31 3.23 -29.51 10.09
CA MET A 31 4.47 -28.81 9.75
C MET A 31 4.20 -27.69 8.73
N LEU A 32 3.40 -27.96 7.70
CA LEU A 32 2.98 -26.96 6.72
C LEU A 32 2.18 -25.83 7.36
N LEU A 33 1.17 -26.15 8.18
CA LEU A 33 0.35 -25.17 8.88
C LEU A 33 1.20 -24.25 9.75
N LYS A 34 2.19 -24.79 10.46
CA LYS A 34 3.14 -23.99 11.23
C LYS A 34 3.97 -23.07 10.32
N GLY A 35 4.49 -23.59 9.21
CA GLY A 35 5.24 -22.79 8.23
C GLY A 35 4.42 -21.65 7.63
N PHE A 36 3.16 -21.90 7.29
CA PHE A 36 2.24 -20.87 6.80
C PHE A 36 1.94 -19.81 7.86
N LYS A 37 1.75 -20.21 9.11
CA LYS A 37 1.55 -19.27 10.21
C LYS A 37 2.76 -18.36 10.40
N ASP A 38 3.96 -18.92 10.46
CA ASP A 38 5.19 -18.15 10.61
C ASP A 38 5.42 -17.18 9.44
N LEU A 39 5.06 -17.59 8.22
CA LEU A 39 5.11 -16.72 7.04
C LEU A 39 4.08 -15.59 7.14
N ASN A 40 2.85 -15.91 7.54
CA ASN A 40 1.76 -14.94 7.66
C ASN A 40 2.08 -13.88 8.72
N ASP A 41 2.61 -14.29 9.87
CA ASP A 41 3.00 -13.37 10.95
C ASP A 41 4.11 -12.41 10.48
N LYS A 42 5.09 -12.90 9.70
CA LYS A 42 6.13 -12.06 9.08
C LYS A 42 5.56 -11.08 8.05
N LEU A 43 4.66 -11.55 7.19
CA LEU A 43 4.03 -10.72 6.17
C LEU A 43 3.21 -9.60 6.81
N GLN A 44 2.43 -9.92 7.83
CA GLN A 44 1.64 -8.93 8.56
C GLN A 44 2.55 -7.86 9.18
N LYS A 45 3.65 -8.27 9.81
CA LYS A 45 4.63 -7.32 10.37
C LYS A 45 5.21 -6.39 9.31
N LEU A 46 5.55 -6.91 8.12
CA LEU A 46 6.04 -6.09 7.02
C LEU A 46 5.00 -5.08 6.53
N ILE A 47 3.72 -5.48 6.45
CA ILE A 47 2.63 -4.57 6.08
C ILE A 47 2.48 -3.44 7.12
N GLU A 48 2.54 -3.77 8.41
CA GLU A 48 2.47 -2.78 9.49
C GLU A 48 3.67 -1.81 9.48
N GLU A 49 4.87 -2.31 9.19
CA GLU A 49 6.08 -1.50 9.06
C GLU A 49 6.01 -0.57 7.83
N ASP A 50 5.52 -1.08 6.70
CA ASP A 50 5.33 -0.30 5.47
C ASP A 50 4.29 0.81 5.66
N GLN A 51 3.14 0.50 6.26
CA GLN A 51 2.12 1.51 6.58
C GLN A 51 2.67 2.60 7.49
N ARG A 52 3.42 2.23 8.54
CA ARG A 52 4.04 3.20 9.44
C ARG A 52 5.07 4.07 8.73
N TRP A 53 5.86 3.49 7.82
CA TRP A 53 6.81 4.24 7.02
C TRP A 53 6.10 5.25 6.10
N ILE A 54 5.05 4.82 5.40
CA ILE A 54 4.20 5.68 4.56
C ILE A 54 3.63 6.85 5.37
N GLU A 55 3.04 6.58 6.54
CA GLU A 55 2.50 7.63 7.42
C GLU A 55 3.57 8.64 7.87
N ASN A 56 4.75 8.16 8.24
CA ASN A 56 5.87 9.01 8.64
C ASN A 56 6.36 9.90 7.49
N GLU A 57 6.53 9.34 6.29
CA GLU A 57 6.94 10.11 5.10
C GLU A 57 5.88 11.16 4.73
N TRP A 58 4.59 10.81 4.77
CA TRP A 58 3.52 11.78 4.56
C TRP A 58 3.53 12.91 5.58
N ASN A 59 3.79 12.60 6.85
CA ASN A 59 3.89 13.61 7.90
C ASN A 59 5.09 14.55 7.66
N GLU A 60 6.26 14.02 7.30
CA GLU A 60 7.44 14.81 6.98
C GLU A 60 7.25 15.68 5.73
N LEU A 61 6.59 15.15 4.69
CA LEU A 61 6.20 15.93 3.52
C LEU A 61 5.22 17.04 3.89
N GLY A 62 4.19 16.75 4.70
CA GLY A 62 3.24 17.76 5.20
C GLY A 62 3.93 18.88 5.97
N LYS A 63 4.90 18.57 6.84
CA LYS A 63 5.71 19.57 7.56
C LYS A 63 6.55 20.45 6.62
N LYS A 64 7.04 19.90 5.51
CA LYS A 64 7.76 20.69 4.48
C LYS A 64 6.80 21.56 3.68
N TRP A 65 5.69 21.01 3.22
CA TRP A 65 4.69 21.71 2.39
C TRP A 65 3.99 22.83 3.14
N SER A 66 3.68 22.66 4.43
CA SER A 66 3.13 23.72 5.28
C SER A 66 4.02 24.97 5.39
N LYS A 67 5.32 24.84 5.11
CA LYS A 67 6.28 25.95 5.11
C LYS A 67 6.47 26.58 3.73
N TRP A 68 5.83 26.04 2.69
CA TRP A 68 5.98 26.57 1.34
C TRP A 68 5.46 28.00 1.25
N ASN A 69 6.30 28.86 0.70
CA ASN A 69 5.93 30.21 0.35
C ASN A 69 5.19 30.24 -1.00
N SER A 70 4.60 31.38 -1.35
CA SER A 70 3.80 31.50 -2.57
C SER A 70 4.57 31.21 -3.86
N GLN A 71 5.89 31.41 -3.89
CA GLN A 71 6.73 31.13 -5.05
C GLN A 71 6.99 29.62 -5.20
N GLU A 72 7.26 28.92 -4.11
CA GLU A 72 7.41 27.46 -4.11
C GLU A 72 6.12 26.78 -4.57
N ILE A 73 4.96 27.26 -4.10
CA ILE A 73 3.65 26.79 -4.54
C ILE A 73 3.44 27.05 -6.04
N ALA A 74 3.80 28.24 -6.54
CA ALA A 74 3.67 28.59 -7.95
C ALA A 74 4.53 27.68 -8.85
N ILE A 75 5.77 27.42 -8.43
CA ILE A 75 6.70 26.51 -9.13
C ILE A 75 6.12 25.09 -9.15
N PHE A 76 5.63 24.61 -8.01
CA PHE A 76 5.04 23.27 -7.91
C PHE A 76 3.84 23.12 -8.86
N ILE A 77 2.88 24.04 -8.81
CA ILE A 77 1.70 24.04 -9.69
C ILE A 77 2.13 24.13 -11.16
N GLY A 78 3.04 25.04 -11.49
CA GLY A 78 3.55 25.20 -12.85
C GLY A 78 4.22 23.92 -13.37
N HIS A 79 4.97 23.22 -12.53
CA HIS A 79 5.60 21.94 -12.88
C HIS A 79 4.55 20.84 -13.12
N ILE A 80 3.61 20.66 -12.19
CA ILE A 80 2.54 19.64 -12.29
C ILE A 80 1.69 19.85 -13.55
N LEU A 81 1.40 21.11 -13.87
CA LEU A 81 0.57 21.47 -15.01
C LEU A 81 1.37 21.71 -16.29
N LYS A 82 2.67 21.41 -16.28
CA LYS A 82 3.60 21.58 -17.43
C LYS A 82 3.49 22.95 -18.09
N CYS A 83 3.31 23.99 -17.28
CA CYS A 83 3.18 25.35 -17.76
C CYS A 83 4.54 25.95 -18.12
N GLU A 84 4.53 26.85 -19.11
CA GLU A 84 5.71 27.65 -19.43
C GLU A 84 6.10 28.56 -18.27
N LYS A 85 7.39 28.90 -18.18
CA LYS A 85 7.91 29.83 -17.16
C LYS A 85 7.20 31.19 -17.17
N SER A 86 6.70 31.63 -18.32
CA SER A 86 5.92 32.86 -18.50
C SER A 86 4.67 32.92 -17.61
N LYS A 87 4.04 31.76 -17.34
CA LYS A 87 2.82 31.65 -16.52
C LYS A 87 3.09 31.60 -15.02
N LEU A 88 4.34 31.35 -14.59
CA LEU A 88 4.69 31.23 -13.17
C LEU A 88 4.45 32.52 -12.38
N ASN A 89 4.73 33.68 -12.99
CA ASN A 89 4.50 34.98 -12.34
C ASN A 89 3.01 35.20 -12.07
N GLN A 90 2.14 34.79 -13.00
CA GLN A 90 0.69 34.89 -12.82
C GLN A 90 0.20 33.98 -11.69
N PHE A 91 0.69 32.74 -11.63
CA PHE A 91 0.39 31.85 -10.52
C PHE A 91 0.85 32.42 -9.19
N TYR A 92 2.08 32.92 -9.12
CA TYR A 92 2.62 33.57 -7.93
C TYR A 92 1.72 34.70 -7.44
N ASP A 93 1.30 35.59 -8.34
CA ASP A 93 0.42 36.72 -8.00
C ASP A 93 -0.95 36.25 -7.48
N ILE A 94 -1.54 35.23 -8.11
CA ILE A 94 -2.83 34.64 -7.68
C ILE A 94 -2.69 34.01 -6.28
N ILE A 95 -1.68 33.17 -6.09
CA ILE A 95 -1.40 32.46 -4.82
C ILE A 95 -1.18 33.48 -3.69
N LYS A 96 -0.36 34.51 -3.94
CA LYS A 96 -0.07 35.58 -2.99
C LYS A 96 -1.32 36.39 -2.65
N LYS A 97 -2.10 36.80 -3.66
CA LYS A 97 -3.34 37.58 -3.49
C LYS A 97 -4.40 36.80 -2.71
N LYS A 98 -4.55 35.51 -3.01
CA LYS A 98 -5.52 34.62 -2.35
C LYS A 98 -4.98 34.03 -1.03
N LYS A 99 -3.74 34.34 -0.66
CA LYS A 99 -3.06 33.83 0.55
C LYS A 99 -3.12 32.30 0.65
N ILE A 100 -2.89 31.62 -0.49
CA ILE A 100 -2.87 30.16 -0.54
C ILE A 100 -1.54 29.72 0.09
N ASP A 101 -1.62 29.06 1.23
CA ASP A 101 -0.52 28.35 1.86
C ASP A 101 -0.53 26.87 1.46
N GLY A 102 0.54 26.14 1.79
CA GLY A 102 0.66 24.72 1.43
C GLY A 102 -0.47 23.85 2.00
N MET A 103 -0.99 24.17 3.19
CA MET A 103 -2.10 23.42 3.78
C MET A 103 -3.43 23.67 3.07
N SER A 104 -3.68 24.90 2.63
CA SER A 104 -4.84 25.26 1.82
C SER A 104 -4.76 24.56 0.46
N LEU A 105 -3.57 24.54 -0.16
CA LEU A 105 -3.34 23.84 -1.43
C LEU A 105 -3.64 22.34 -1.33
N LEU A 106 -3.23 21.68 -0.24
CA LEU A 106 -3.47 20.24 -0.04
C LEU A 106 -4.95 19.87 0.05
N LYS A 107 -5.77 20.78 0.54
CA LYS A 107 -7.22 20.57 0.70
C LYS A 107 -7.99 20.87 -0.58
N MET A 108 -7.36 21.49 -1.57
CA MET A 108 -8.02 21.87 -2.81
C MET A 108 -8.22 20.66 -3.71
N SER A 109 -9.43 20.50 -4.23
CA SER A 109 -9.68 19.59 -5.34
C SER A 109 -9.08 20.13 -6.63
N LYS A 110 -9.03 19.27 -7.66
CA LYS A 110 -8.68 19.68 -9.02
C LYS A 110 -9.57 20.84 -9.51
N ASN A 111 -10.87 20.81 -9.21
CA ASN A 111 -11.81 21.84 -9.66
C ASN A 111 -11.60 23.17 -8.93
N ASP A 112 -11.26 23.12 -7.64
CA ASP A 112 -10.91 24.32 -6.87
C ASP A 112 -9.67 24.99 -7.46
N LEU A 113 -8.63 24.20 -7.74
CA LEU A 113 -7.42 24.68 -8.42
C LEU A 113 -7.72 25.29 -9.78
N MET A 114 -8.55 24.61 -10.59
CA MET A 114 -8.92 25.08 -11.93
C MET A 114 -9.63 26.44 -11.88
N THR A 115 -10.57 26.58 -10.95
CA THR A 115 -11.34 27.81 -10.72
C THR A 115 -10.46 28.90 -10.14
N ILE A 116 -9.58 28.57 -9.20
CA ILE A 116 -8.75 29.53 -8.49
C ILE A 116 -7.73 30.19 -9.42
N LEU A 117 -7.14 29.38 -10.29
CA LEU A 117 -6.10 29.79 -11.22
C LEU A 117 -6.70 30.28 -12.55
N ASN A 118 -8.03 30.31 -12.68
CA ASN A 118 -8.76 30.77 -13.86
C ASN A 118 -8.26 30.08 -15.15
N PHE A 119 -8.23 28.75 -15.18
CA PHE A 119 -7.68 28.00 -16.32
C PHE A 119 -8.37 28.23 -17.67
N GLU A 120 -9.61 28.73 -17.68
CA GLU A 120 -10.29 29.14 -18.91
C GLU A 120 -9.52 30.23 -19.66
N ILE A 121 -8.73 31.08 -18.98
CA ILE A 121 -7.88 32.11 -19.60
C ILE A 121 -6.60 31.51 -20.21
N PHE A 122 -6.20 30.30 -19.80
CA PHE A 122 -5.00 29.62 -20.31
C PHE A 122 -5.25 28.78 -21.56
N SER A 123 -6.48 28.77 -22.08
CA SER A 123 -6.95 27.99 -23.23
C SER A 123 -6.90 28.76 -24.56
N ASN A 124 -5.96 29.71 -24.71
CA ASN A 124 -5.69 30.39 -25.99
C ASN A 124 -4.81 29.54 -26.90
#